data_AF-A0A956M492-F1
#
_entry.id   AF-A0A956M492-F1
#
_cell.length_a   1.000
_cell.length_b   1.000
_cell.length_c   1.000
_cell.angle_alpha   90.00
_cell.angle_beta   90.00
_cell.angle_gamma   90.00
#
_symmetry.space_group_name_H-M   'P 1'
#
loop_
_entity.id
_entity.type
_entity.pdbx_description
1 polymer ?
#
loop_
_entity_poly.entity_id
_entity_poly.type
_entity_poly.pdbx_seq_one_letter_code
_entity_poly.pdbx_strand_id
1 'polypeptide(L)'
;LFTIDTGTAVCSVIGDVGDGLDLSAMAFDSSGDLWMVDSFGPRLIQIDKFTAAILDSKPLGPINQEIGGLAFRPSDGTLFHAAGLASMLYTIDTGTGTPSVIGPISVPGGIWGLTFTQDPVPTIDTTWGKVKASFRRP
;
A
#
# COMPACT_ATOMS: atom_id res chain seq x y z
N LEU A 1 -14.23 2.12 12.66
CA LEU A 1 -14.22 2.47 11.22
C LEU A 1 -15.26 3.56 10.96
N PHE A 2 -14.91 4.55 10.15
CA PHE A 2 -15.81 5.65 9.76
C PHE A 2 -15.47 6.11 8.34
N THR A 3 -16.42 6.78 7.69
CA THR A 3 -16.21 7.49 6.42
C THR A 3 -16.19 8.99 6.65
N ILE A 4 -15.52 9.70 5.76
CA ILE A 4 -15.58 11.17 5.66
C ILE A 4 -16.12 11.50 4.28
N ASP A 5 -17.18 12.29 4.23
CA ASP A 5 -17.62 12.93 2.99
C ASP A 5 -16.66 14.08 2.64
N THR A 6 -16.02 14.03 1.47
CA THR A 6 -14.98 15.00 1.09
C THR A 6 -15.53 16.34 0.59
N GLY A 7 -16.83 16.45 0.31
CA GLY A 7 -17.48 17.70 -0.08
C GLY A 7 -18.01 18.50 1.12
N THR A 8 -18.32 17.82 2.22
CA THR A 8 -18.97 18.40 3.42
C THR A 8 -18.16 18.23 4.70
N ALA A 9 -17.09 17.43 4.67
CA ALA A 9 -16.28 17.04 5.84
C ALA A 9 -17.06 16.31 6.94
N VAL A 10 -18.26 15.81 6.65
CA VAL A 10 -19.07 15.06 7.63
C VAL A 10 -18.46 13.68 7.85
N CYS A 11 -18.17 13.36 9.11
CA CYS A 11 -17.77 12.02 9.54
C CYS A 11 -19.00 11.15 9.85
N SER A 12 -19.09 9.97 9.28
CA SER A 12 -20.12 8.98 9.59
C SER A 12 -19.49 7.70 10.13
N VAL A 13 -19.85 7.30 11.35
CA VAL A 13 -19.36 6.06 11.96
C VAL A 13 -20.00 4.86 11.25
N ILE A 14 -19.17 3.90 10.85
CA ILE A 14 -19.62 2.62 10.28
C ILE A 14 -19.79 1.59 11.40
N GLY A 15 -18.79 1.46 12.27
CA GLY A 15 -18.78 0.47 13.35
C GLY A 15 -17.37 0.16 13.85
N ASP A 16 -17.28 -0.63 14.89
CA ASP A 16 -16.01 -1.10 15.45
C ASP A 16 -15.50 -2.33 14.70
N VAL A 17 -14.20 -2.35 14.39
CA VAL A 17 -13.57 -3.43 13.60
C VAL A 17 -13.35 -4.69 14.45
N GLY A 18 -13.16 -4.52 15.76
CA GLY A 18 -12.96 -5.62 16.71
C GLY A 18 -12.23 -5.15 17.98
N ASP A 19 -12.35 -5.95 19.03
CA ASP A 19 -11.69 -5.70 20.32
C ASP A 19 -10.24 -6.23 20.32
N GLY A 20 -9.35 -5.53 21.04
CA GLY A 20 -7.98 -5.98 21.27
C GLY A 20 -7.05 -5.93 20.06
N LEU A 21 -7.40 -5.13 19.05
CA LEU A 21 -6.57 -4.87 17.87
C LEU A 21 -5.76 -3.58 18.05
N ASP A 22 -4.54 -3.56 17.49
CA ASP A 22 -3.74 -2.34 17.32
C ASP A 22 -3.56 -2.04 15.83
N LEU A 23 -4.56 -1.37 15.26
CA LEU A 23 -4.62 -1.10 13.82
C LEU A 23 -3.68 0.03 13.44
N SER A 24 -2.63 -0.30 12.68
CA SER A 24 -1.47 0.58 12.50
C SER A 24 -1.26 1.08 11.07
N ALA A 25 -1.75 0.33 10.08
CA ALA A 25 -1.61 0.65 8.66
C ALA A 25 -2.87 0.23 7.89
N MET A 26 -3.16 0.93 6.78
CA MET A 26 -4.30 0.60 5.93
C MET A 26 -4.05 0.92 4.46
N ALA A 27 -4.66 0.15 3.56
CA ALA A 27 -4.63 0.38 2.12
C ALA A 27 -5.90 -0.15 1.45
N PHE A 28 -6.25 0.44 0.30
CA PHE A 28 -7.19 -0.16 -0.63
C PHE A 28 -6.44 -0.87 -1.74
N ASP A 29 -6.92 -2.04 -2.14
CA ASP A 29 -6.48 -2.65 -3.40
C ASP A 29 -7.22 -2.04 -4.61
N SER A 30 -6.89 -2.51 -5.81
CA SER A 30 -7.49 -2.02 -7.06
C SER A 30 -8.97 -2.38 -7.24
N SER A 31 -9.47 -3.38 -6.49
CA SER A 31 -10.90 -3.73 -6.44
C SER A 31 -11.64 -2.85 -5.41
N GLY A 32 -10.90 -2.11 -4.60
CA GLY A 32 -11.42 -1.25 -3.54
C GLY A 32 -11.67 -2.00 -2.23
N ASP A 33 -11.10 -3.19 -2.05
CA ASP A 33 -11.18 -3.89 -0.77
C ASP A 33 -10.24 -3.23 0.24
N LEU A 34 -10.68 -3.14 1.50
CA LEU A 34 -9.92 -2.50 2.57
C LEU A 34 -9.08 -3.53 3.31
N TRP A 35 -7.78 -3.26 3.36
CA TRP A 35 -6.79 -4.06 4.07
C TRP A 35 -6.16 -3.24 5.18
N MET A 36 -5.94 -3.85 6.35
CA MET A 36 -5.27 -3.22 7.49
C MET A 36 -4.26 -4.17 8.13
N VAL A 37 -3.35 -3.61 8.91
CA VAL A 37 -2.42 -4.36 9.77
C VAL A 37 -2.85 -4.20 11.22
N ASP A 38 -3.00 -5.31 11.94
CA ASP A 38 -3.01 -5.34 13.40
C ASP A 38 -1.58 -5.64 13.88
N SER A 39 -0.95 -4.71 14.60
CA SER A 39 0.43 -4.83 15.06
C SER A 39 0.55 -5.50 16.44
N PHE A 40 -0.52 -5.58 17.23
CA PHE A 40 -0.48 -6.19 18.56
C PHE A 40 -0.40 -7.71 18.46
N GLY A 41 -1.31 -8.30 17.66
CA GLY A 41 -1.21 -9.67 17.17
C GLY A 41 -0.96 -9.65 15.67
N PRO A 42 0.31 -9.54 15.20
CA PRO A 42 0.67 -9.29 13.79
C PRO A 42 -0.21 -10.06 12.80
N ARG A 43 -1.16 -9.35 12.18
CA ARG A 43 -2.10 -9.90 11.20
C ARG A 43 -2.34 -8.92 10.07
N LEU A 44 -2.42 -9.46 8.86
CA LEU A 44 -3.05 -8.78 7.74
C LEU A 44 -4.54 -9.09 7.81
N ILE A 45 -5.38 -8.06 7.88
CA ILE A 45 -6.83 -8.20 7.96
C ILE A 45 -7.48 -7.54 6.76
N GLN A 46 -8.44 -8.23 6.16
CA GLN A 46 -9.35 -7.68 5.17
C GLN A 46 -10.66 -7.30 5.89
N ILE A 47 -11.16 -6.09 5.66
CA ILE A 47 -12.31 -5.54 6.36
C ILE A 47 -13.39 -5.18 5.33
N ASP A 48 -14.64 -5.53 5.65
CA ASP A 48 -15.80 -4.99 4.98
C ASP A 48 -15.94 -3.51 5.36
N LYS A 49 -15.61 -2.64 4.41
CA LYS A 49 -15.65 -1.19 4.61
C LYS A 49 -17.05 -0.62 4.84
N PHE A 50 -18.12 -1.39 4.63
CA PHE A 50 -19.50 -0.94 4.85
C PHE A 50 -20.07 -1.38 6.19
N THR A 51 -19.53 -2.44 6.79
CA THR A 51 -20.03 -3.00 8.05
C THR A 51 -19.00 -3.04 9.18
N ALA A 52 -17.74 -2.71 8.88
CA ALA A 52 -16.57 -2.89 9.75
C ALA A 52 -16.24 -4.35 10.11
N ALA A 53 -16.94 -5.34 9.53
CA ALA A 53 -16.67 -6.74 9.80
C ALA A 53 -15.31 -7.18 9.24
N ILE A 54 -14.58 -8.01 10.00
CA ILE A 54 -13.38 -8.69 9.49
C ILE A 54 -13.84 -9.79 8.53
N LEU A 55 -13.43 -9.69 7.27
CA LEU A 55 -13.71 -10.67 6.22
C LEU A 55 -12.68 -11.79 6.21
N ASP A 56 -11.40 -11.42 6.40
CA ASP A 56 -10.30 -12.37 6.46
C ASP A 56 -9.22 -11.88 7.41
N SER A 57 -8.46 -12.81 7.99
CA SER A 57 -7.35 -12.52 8.87
C SER A 57 -6.26 -13.56 8.67
N LYS A 58 -5.08 -13.10 8.25
CA LYS A 58 -3.89 -13.92 8.07
C LYS A 58 -2.82 -13.49 9.06
N PRO A 59 -2.13 -14.43 9.73
CA PRO A 59 -0.94 -14.09 10.49
C PRO A 59 0.06 -13.37 9.58
N LEU A 60 0.47 -12.18 9.97
CA LEU A 60 1.69 -11.61 9.41
C LEU A 60 2.84 -12.39 10.04
N GLY A 61 3.76 -12.87 9.19
CA GLY A 61 4.93 -13.63 9.63
C GLY A 61 5.81 -12.85 10.62
N PRO A 62 7.08 -13.23 10.87
CA PRO A 62 7.93 -12.53 11.84
C PRO A 62 8.34 -11.14 11.31
N ILE A 63 7.42 -10.18 11.39
CA ILE A 63 7.64 -8.75 11.33
C ILE A 63 7.44 -8.25 12.76
N ASN A 64 8.43 -7.51 13.29
CA ASN A 64 8.55 -7.25 14.73
C ASN A 64 7.53 -6.21 15.24
N GLN A 65 6.23 -6.55 15.25
CA GLN A 65 5.15 -5.69 15.72
C GLN A 65 5.26 -4.26 15.16
N GLU A 66 5.45 -4.17 13.85
CA GLU A 66 5.85 -2.93 13.24
C GLU A 66 4.63 -2.10 12.85
N ILE A 67 4.63 -0.86 13.32
CA ILE A 67 3.80 0.19 12.76
C ILE A 67 4.48 0.67 11.49
N GLY A 68 3.70 0.99 10.46
CA GLY A 68 4.28 1.51 9.24
C GLY A 68 3.29 1.82 8.14
N GLY A 69 3.82 1.93 6.93
CA GLY A 69 3.00 2.16 5.74
C GLY A 69 2.52 0.87 5.10
N LEU A 70 1.34 0.91 4.48
CA LEU A 70 0.80 -0.17 3.66
C LEU A 70 0.34 0.43 2.33
N ALA A 71 0.69 -0.18 1.21
CA ALA A 71 0.21 0.25 -0.10
C ALA A 71 0.18 -0.89 -1.11
N PHE A 72 -0.89 -0.96 -1.89
CA PHE A 72 -0.93 -1.79 -3.09
C PHE A 72 -0.32 -1.04 -4.27
N ARG A 73 0.55 -1.72 -5.01
CA ARG A 73 1.04 -1.19 -6.29
C ARG A 73 -0.08 -1.27 -7.34
N PRO A 74 -0.44 -0.18 -8.02
CA PRO A 74 -1.54 -0.19 -8.99
C PRO A 74 -1.32 -1.10 -10.20
N SER A 75 -0.08 -1.26 -10.67
CA SER A 75 0.25 -2.02 -11.89
C SER A 75 0.04 -3.52 -11.77
N ASP A 76 0.30 -4.10 -10.61
CA ASP A 76 0.30 -5.56 -10.41
C ASP A 76 -0.44 -6.04 -9.16
N GLY A 77 -0.96 -5.14 -8.32
CA GLY A 77 -1.66 -5.49 -7.10
C GLY A 77 -0.76 -6.05 -5.99
N THR A 78 0.56 -5.90 -6.10
CA THR A 78 1.48 -6.35 -5.05
C THR A 78 1.33 -5.47 -3.81
N LEU A 79 1.14 -6.09 -2.64
CA LEU A 79 1.07 -5.39 -1.37
C LEU A 79 2.47 -5.12 -0.81
N PHE A 80 2.74 -3.85 -0.49
CA PHE A 80 3.98 -3.41 0.15
C PHE A 80 3.70 -2.99 1.58
N HIS A 81 4.59 -3.40 2.49
CA HIS A 81 4.62 -2.91 3.86
C HIS A 81 5.99 -2.32 4.16
N ALA A 82 5.99 -1.06 4.57
CA ALA A 82 7.18 -0.35 5.00
C ALA A 82 7.19 -0.35 6.53
N ALA A 83 8.00 -1.23 7.10
CA ALA A 83 8.02 -1.51 8.51
C ALA A 83 8.93 -0.49 9.21
N GLY A 84 8.31 0.37 10.03
CA GLY A 84 8.91 1.64 10.43
C GLY A 84 10.08 1.51 11.39
N LEU A 85 9.97 0.62 12.39
CA LEU A 85 10.99 0.48 13.44
C LEU A 85 12.18 -0.39 13.00
N ALA A 86 11.96 -1.43 12.20
CA ALA A 86 13.07 -2.20 11.62
C ALA A 86 13.69 -1.49 10.42
N SER A 87 13.03 -0.46 9.87
CA SER A 87 13.49 0.25 8.68
C SER A 87 13.69 -0.73 7.52
N MET A 88 12.68 -1.58 7.27
CA MET A 88 12.67 -2.61 6.24
C MET A 88 11.43 -2.51 5.34
N LEU A 89 11.59 -2.80 4.05
CA LEU A 89 10.51 -2.90 3.09
C LEU A 89 10.26 -4.37 2.74
N TYR A 90 8.98 -4.74 2.72
CA TYR A 90 8.51 -6.08 2.41
C TYR A 90 7.46 -6.04 1.29
N THR A 91 7.38 -7.10 0.49
CA THR A 91 6.10 -7.49 -0.11
C THR A 91 5.36 -8.43 0.83
N ILE A 92 4.03 -8.46 0.76
CA ILE A 92 3.19 -9.39 1.52
C ILE A 92 2.31 -10.17 0.55
N ASP A 93 2.29 -11.49 0.71
CA ASP A 93 1.30 -12.35 0.06
C ASP A 93 -0.05 -12.21 0.79
N THR A 94 -1.08 -11.69 0.10
CA THR A 94 -2.39 -11.44 0.72
C THR A 94 -3.18 -12.71 1.04
N GLY A 95 -2.90 -13.82 0.36
CA GLY A 95 -3.55 -15.11 0.60
C GLY A 95 -3.06 -15.81 1.87
N THR A 96 -1.84 -15.50 2.33
CA THR A 96 -1.19 -16.17 3.46
C THR A 96 -0.74 -15.23 4.57
N GLY A 97 -0.62 -13.93 4.30
CA GLY A 97 0.00 -12.94 5.20
C GLY A 97 1.53 -13.04 5.27
N THR A 98 2.17 -13.85 4.41
CA THR A 98 3.61 -14.11 4.49
C THR A 98 4.41 -12.94 3.91
N PRO A 99 5.31 -12.30 4.68
CA PRO A 99 6.18 -11.24 4.18
C PRO A 99 7.38 -11.81 3.42
N SER A 100 7.79 -11.11 2.35
CA SER A 100 9.06 -11.33 1.62
C SER A 100 9.90 -10.07 1.68
N VAL A 101 11.13 -10.15 2.19
CA VAL A 101 12.01 -8.99 2.37
C VAL A 101 12.48 -8.44 1.02
N ILE A 102 12.32 -7.14 0.80
CA ILE A 102 12.98 -6.42 -0.31
C ILE A 102 14.31 -5.87 0.15
N GLY A 103 14.34 -5.21 1.31
CA GLY A 103 15.58 -4.67 1.88
C GLY A 103 15.37 -3.47 2.81
N PRO A 104 16.46 -2.87 3.30
CA PRO A 104 16.41 -1.74 4.22
C PRO A 104 15.88 -0.47 3.54
N ILE A 105 15.15 0.34 4.31
CA ILE A 105 14.70 1.69 3.96
C ILE A 105 15.22 2.66 5.02
N SER A 106 16.27 3.42 4.69
CA SER A 106 16.97 4.24 5.66
C SER A 106 16.36 5.64 5.76
N VAL A 107 15.51 5.84 6.77
CA VAL A 107 15.02 7.16 7.16
C VAL A 107 15.17 7.36 8.68
N PRO A 108 15.74 8.49 9.14
CA PRO A 108 15.70 8.83 10.55
C PRO A 108 14.25 8.98 11.03
N GLY A 109 13.88 8.26 12.10
CA GLY A 109 12.55 8.37 12.73
C GLY A 109 11.49 7.39 12.22
N GLY A 110 11.86 6.45 11.36
CA GLY A 110 10.98 5.38 10.87
C GLY A 110 10.01 5.82 9.77
N ILE A 111 9.32 4.83 9.19
CA ILE A 111 8.31 5.03 8.16
C ILE A 111 6.93 4.83 8.77
N TRP A 112 6.02 5.78 8.53
CA TRP A 112 4.65 5.78 9.07
C TRP A 112 3.58 5.75 7.98
N GLY A 113 3.96 5.95 6.73
CA GLY A 113 3.06 5.99 5.59
C GLY A 113 3.78 5.54 4.32
N LEU A 114 3.04 4.88 3.44
CA LEU A 114 3.50 4.45 2.14
C LEU A 114 2.41 4.74 1.12
N THR A 115 2.80 5.24 -0.04
CA THR A 115 1.90 5.40 -1.17
C THR A 115 2.67 5.18 -2.45
N PHE A 116 1.99 4.70 -3.48
CA PHE A 116 2.50 4.75 -4.84
C PHE A 116 2.06 6.07 -5.45
N THR A 117 2.97 6.74 -6.15
CA THR A 117 2.52 7.68 -7.18
C THR A 117 1.76 6.89 -8.23
N GLN A 118 0.93 7.55 -9.04
CA GLN A 118 0.55 6.99 -10.35
C GLN A 118 1.83 6.42 -10.99
N ASP A 119 1.77 5.15 -11.44
CA ASP A 119 2.91 4.49 -12.08
C ASP A 119 3.51 5.51 -13.07
N PRO A 120 4.84 5.69 -13.14
CA PRO A 120 5.38 6.46 -14.25
C PRO A 120 4.85 5.78 -15.50
N VAL A 121 3.93 6.45 -16.21
CA VAL A 121 3.58 6.08 -17.58
C VAL A 121 4.93 5.87 -18.25
N PRO A 122 5.25 4.69 -18.81
CA PRO A 122 6.53 4.52 -19.45
C PRO A 122 6.59 5.56 -20.57
N THR A 123 7.34 6.65 -20.35
CA THR A 123 7.59 7.65 -21.38
C THR A 123 8.71 7.10 -22.26
N ILE A 124 8.37 6.11 -23.08
CA ILE A 124 9.11 5.90 -24.31
C ILE A 124 8.34 6.65 -25.39
N ASP A 125 8.63 7.95 -25.54
CA ASP A 125 8.42 8.61 -26.82
C ASP A 125 9.74 8.55 -27.61
N THR A 126 9.83 7.56 -28.48
CA THR A 126 10.90 7.36 -29.47
C THR A 126 10.69 8.19 -30.74
N THR A 127 10.03 9.36 -30.69
CA THR A 127 10.04 10.29 -31.82
C THR A 127 11.43 10.92 -32.03
N TRP A 128 12.37 10.10 -32.49
CA TRP A 128 13.42 10.53 -33.41
C TRP A 128 12.76 10.97 -34.74
N GLY A 129 12.07 12.11 -34.74
CA GLY A 129 11.82 12.91 -35.94
C GLY A 129 12.76 14.11 -35.87
N LYS A 130 13.67 14.38 -36.82
CA LYS A 130 13.49 14.42 -38.27
C LYS A 130 14.86 14.20 -38.93
N VAL A 131 14.96 13.32 -39.93
CA VAL A 131 16.05 13.39 -40.91
C VAL A 131 15.57 14.25 -42.08
N LYS A 132 16.26 15.35 -42.34
CA LYS A 132 16.24 16.03 -43.64
C LYS A 132 17.69 16.08 -44.14
N ALA A 133 18.05 15.13 -44.98
CA ALA A 133 19.27 15.22 -45.77
C ALA A 133 18.87 15.66 -47.18
N SER A 134 19.31 16.84 -47.61
CA SER A 134 19.26 17.26 -49.00
C SER A 134 20.68 17.48 -49.51
N PHE A 135 21.11 16.66 -50.45
CA PHE A 135 22.36 16.88 -51.18
C PHE A 135 22.09 17.81 -52.36
N ARG A 136 22.84 18.90 -52.48
CA ARG A 136 22.95 19.69 -53.71
C ARG A 136 24.39 19.57 -54.19
N ARG A 137 24.61 18.89 -55.31
CA ARG A 137 25.93 18.82 -55.97
C ARG A 137 26.13 20.07 -56.85
N PRO A 138 27.30 20.72 -56.85
CA PRO A 138 27.91 21.27 -58.05
C PRO A 138 28.43 20.13 -58.94
#